data_AF-A0A528CHX9-F1
#
_entry.id   AF-A0A528CHX9-F1
#
_cell.length_a   1.000
_cell.length_b   1.000
_cell.length_c   1.000
_cell.angle_alpha   90.00
_cell.angle_beta   90.00
_cell.angle_gamma   90.00
#
_symmetry.space_group_name_H-M   'P 1'
#
loop_
_entity.id
_entity.type
_entity.pdbx_description
1 polymer ?
#
loop_
_entity_poly.entity_id
_entity_poly.type
_entity_poly.pdbx_seq_one_letter_code
_entity_poly.pdbx_strand_id
1 'polypeptide(L)' 'LSLGKMMSTKKDFIGRVMAGREALVAPDRQVVVGIKPTDRARRLRSGAHIIPKGETPGPDNDQGYVTSVCFSPTLDQW' A
#
# COMPACT_ATOMS: atom_id res chain seq x y z
N LEU A 1 5.17 4.32 -0.55
CA LEU A 1 5.53 3.83 -1.91
C LEU A 1 6.70 2.85 -1.95
N SER A 2 7.49 2.67 -0.89
CA SER A 2 8.65 1.74 -0.89
C SER A 2 9.75 2.08 -1.92
N LEU A 3 9.73 3.28 -2.50
CA LEU A 3 10.71 3.79 -3.46
C LEU A 3 11.92 4.46 -2.79
N GLY A 4 12.25 4.07 -1.55
CA GLY A 4 13.35 4.69 -0.79
C GLY A 4 14.69 4.63 -1.52
N LYS A 5 14.92 3.59 -2.34
CA LYS A 5 16.13 3.42 -3.16
C LYS A 5 16.26 4.45 -4.29
N MET A 6 15.17 5.13 -4.67
CA MET A 6 15.20 6.19 -5.68
C MET A 6 15.61 7.55 -5.10
N MET A 7 15.69 7.68 -3.76
CA MET A 7 16.16 8.90 -3.11
C MET A 7 17.70 8.93 -3.14
N SER A 8 18.28 9.95 -3.77
CA SER A 8 19.73 10.06 -3.86
C SER A 8 20.36 10.28 -2.49
N THR A 9 21.35 9.45 -2.13
CA THR A 9 22.17 9.67 -0.94
C THR A 9 23.42 10.52 -1.21
N LYS A 10 23.73 10.77 -2.49
CA LYS A 10 24.98 11.39 -2.94
C LYS A 10 24.88 12.90 -3.15
N LYS A 11 23.69 13.40 -3.48
CA LYS A 11 23.44 14.81 -3.79
C LYS A 11 22.17 15.28 -3.12
N ASP A 12 22.08 16.59 -2.92
CA ASP A 12 20.87 17.21 -2.42
C ASP A 12 19.80 17.31 -3.52
N PHE A 13 18.53 17.37 -3.11
CA PHE A 13 17.37 17.49 -3.99
C PHE A 13 16.18 18.08 -3.24
N ILE A 14 15.27 18.70 -3.98
CA ILE A 14 14.05 19.30 -3.41
C ILE A 14 13.24 18.22 -2.69
N GLY A 15 13.00 18.44 -1.39
CA GLY A 15 12.25 17.51 -0.54
C GLY A 15 13.10 16.53 0.26
N ARG A 16 14.44 16.49 0.10
CA ARG A 16 15.34 15.63 0.88
C ARG A 16 15.18 15.83 2.39
N VAL A 17 15.21 17.09 2.84
CA VAL A 17 15.04 17.44 4.26
C VAL A 17 13.63 17.09 4.75
N MET A 18 12.61 17.38 3.94
CA MET A 18 11.21 17.09 4.30
C MET A 18 10.95 15.59 4.47
N ALA A 19 11.59 14.74 3.66
CA ALA A 19 11.41 13.30 3.72
C ALA A 19 11.88 12.66 5.05
N GLY A 20 12.71 13.35 5.83
CA GLY A 20 13.17 12.90 7.15
C GLY A 20 12.24 13.25 8.32
N ARG A 21 11.10 13.92 8.06
CA ARG A 21 10.12 14.24 9.12
C ARG A 21 9.56 12.95 9.73
N GLU A 22 9.40 12.95 11.05
CA GLU A 22 8.99 11.78 11.85
C GLU A 22 7.78 11.03 11.27
N ALA A 23 6.69 11.74 10.95
CA ALA A 23 5.49 11.14 10.35
C ALA A 23 5.72 10.44 8.99
N LEU A 24 6.76 10.82 8.24
CA LEU A 24 7.08 10.23 6.94
C LEU A 24 8.01 9.02 7.05
N VAL A 25 8.67 8.84 8.19
CA VAL A 25 9.54 7.70 8.51
C VAL A 25 8.94 6.76 9.56
N ALA A 26 7.76 7.08 10.08
CA ALA A 26 7.06 6.29 11.07
C ALA A 26 6.83 4.83 10.59
N PRO A 27 7.05 3.82 11.45
CA PRO A 27 7.00 2.41 11.07
C PRO A 27 5.58 1.92 10.74
N ASP A 28 4.57 2.59 11.28
CA ASP A 28 3.13 2.30 11.17
C ASP A 28 2.45 3.05 10.01
N ARG A 29 3.20 3.83 9.23
CA ARG A 29 2.65 4.55 8.08
C ARG A 29 2.17 3.59 6.98
N GLN A 30 1.21 4.03 6.18
CA GLN A 30 0.77 3.28 5.01
C GLN A 30 1.92 3.04 4.00
N VAL A 31 2.08 1.79 3.60
CA VAL A 31 3.05 1.35 2.59
C VAL A 31 2.34 0.71 1.41
N VAL A 32 2.97 0.77 0.23
CA VAL A 32 2.41 0.14 -0.97
C VAL A 32 2.87 -1.30 -1.01
N VAL A 33 1.91 -2.20 -1.12
CA VAL A 33 2.11 -3.65 -1.15
C VAL A 33 1.30 -4.26 -2.30
N GLY A 34 1.71 -5.45 -2.75
CA GLY A 34 0.90 -6.27 -3.63
C GLY A 34 -0.07 -7.11 -2.81
N ILE A 35 -1.32 -7.19 -3.25
CA ILE A 35 -2.36 -8.02 -2.62
C ILE A 35 -2.71 -9.15 -3.59
N LYS A 36 -2.87 -10.35 -3.06
CA LYS A 36 -3.34 -11.53 -3.80
C LYS A 36 -4.59 -12.07 -3.11
N PRO A 37 -5.73 -12.23 -3.81
CA PRO A 37 -6.90 -12.86 -3.23
C PRO A 37 -6.62 -14.35 -2.96
N THR A 38 -7.14 -14.85 -1.84
CA THR A 38 -7.05 -16.29 -1.51
C THR A 38 -7.84 -17.13 -2.51
N ASP A 39 -8.99 -16.62 -2.97
CA ASP A 39 -9.78 -17.19 -4.05
C ASP A 39 -9.38 -16.50 -5.38
N ARG A 40 -8.69 -17.25 -6.25
CA ARG A 40 -8.14 -16.74 -7.52
C ARG A 40 -9.19 -16.25 -8.51
N ALA A 41 -10.43 -16.73 -8.39
CA ALA A 41 -11.53 -16.33 -9.26
C ALA A 41 -12.21 -15.04 -8.78
N ARG A 42 -12.01 -14.64 -7.52
CA ARG A 42 -12.65 -13.46 -6.94
C ARG A 42 -11.86 -12.20 -7.22
N ARG A 43 -12.49 -11.33 -8.01
CA ARG A 43 -11.99 -9.99 -8.31
C ARG A 43 -12.07 -9.06 -7.09
N LEU A 44 -10.94 -8.45 -6.75
CA LEU A 44 -10.89 -7.28 -5.86
C LEU A 44 -11.39 -6.01 -6.57
N ARG A 45 -11.86 -5.03 -5.81
CA ARG A 45 -12.29 -3.73 -6.33
C ARG A 45 -11.30 -2.65 -5.94
N SER A 46 -10.96 -1.77 -6.89
CA SER A 46 -10.23 -0.55 -6.55
C SER A 46 -11.09 0.32 -5.64
N GLY A 47 -10.48 0.94 -4.63
CA GLY A 47 -11.15 1.68 -3.56
C GLY A 47 -11.72 0.80 -2.46
N ALA A 48 -11.58 -0.53 -2.51
CA ALA A 48 -11.99 -1.39 -1.41
C ALA A 48 -11.10 -1.13 -0.18
N HIS A 49 -11.73 -1.05 1.00
CA HIS A 49 -11.05 -0.91 2.28
C HIS A 49 -10.68 -2.28 2.87
N ILE A 50 -9.56 -2.34 3.58
CA ILE A 50 -9.02 -3.56 4.18
C ILE A 50 -9.32 -3.53 5.68
N ILE A 51 -10.25 -4.38 6.10
CA ILE A 51 -10.65 -4.53 7.50
C ILE A 51 -10.17 -5.88 8.04
N PRO A 52 -9.64 -5.95 9.27
CA PRO A 52 -9.29 -7.21 9.90
C PRO A 52 -10.46 -8.17 10.01
N LYS A 53 -10.17 -9.47 9.92
CA LYS A 53 -11.20 -10.50 10.02
C LYS A 53 -11.81 -10.49 11.43
N GLY A 54 -13.12 -10.29 11.52
CA GLY A 54 -13.86 -10.30 12.78
C GLY A 54 -14.05 -8.92 13.42
N GLU A 55 -13.50 -7.87 12.81
CA GLU A 55 -13.71 -6.50 13.28
C GLU A 55 -14.89 -5.82 12.60
N THR A 56 -15.47 -4.83 13.27
CA THR A 56 -16.53 -4.00 12.70
C THR A 56 -15.93 -3.02 11.69
N PRO A 57 -16.47 -2.94 10.46
CA PRO A 57 -16.04 -1.94 9.48
C PRO A 57 -16.21 -0.53 10.05
N GLY A 58 -15.14 0.24 10.08
CA GLY A 58 -15.12 1.60 10.62
C GLY A 58 -13.75 2.27 10.42
N PRO A 59 -13.66 3.59 10.61
CA PRO A 59 -12.41 4.33 10.41
C PRO A 59 -11.29 3.88 11.34
N ASP A 60 -11.63 3.45 12.57
CA ASP A 60 -10.64 3.01 13.56
C ASP A 60 -9.97 1.67 13.20
N ASN A 61 -10.68 0.83 12.43
CA ASN A 61 -10.25 -0.52 12.06
C ASN A 61 -9.80 -0.61 10.60
N ASP A 62 -9.77 0.51 9.88
CA ASP A 62 -9.36 0.56 8.48
C ASP A 62 -7.84 0.53 8.35
N GLN A 63 -7.31 -0.57 7.80
CA GLN A 63 -5.88 -0.75 7.60
C GLN A 63 -5.38 -0.21 6.26
N GLY A 64 -6.26 0.37 5.45
CA GLY A 64 -5.93 0.99 4.18
C GLY A 64 -6.83 0.52 3.05
N TYR A 65 -6.44 0.86 1.83
CA TYR A 65 -7.31 0.71 0.66
C TYR A 65 -6.57 0.15 -0.55
N VAL A 66 -7.34 -0.51 -1.41
CA VAL A 66 -6.85 -1.05 -2.67
C VAL A 66 -6.72 0.08 -3.70
N THR A 67 -5.50 0.38 -4.11
CA THR A 67 -5.22 1.48 -5.06
C THR A 67 -5.50 1.09 -6.51
N SER A 68 -5.13 -0.12 -6.93
CA SER A 68 -5.34 -0.64 -8.28
C SER A 68 -5.56 -2.15 -8.28
N VAL A 69 -6.33 -2.62 -9.26
CA VAL A 69 -6.63 -4.05 -9.46
C VAL A 69 -6.57 -4.37 -10.95
N CYS A 70 -5.92 -5.46 -11.30
CA CYS A 70 -5.85 -5.98 -12.66
C CYS A 70 -5.80 -7.52 -12.61
N PHE A 71 -6.50 -8.19 -13.53
CA PHE A 71 -6.29 -9.62 -13.75
C PHE A 71 -4.87 -9.83 -14.28
N SER A 72 -4.18 -10.85 -13.78
CA SER A 72 -2.84 -11.21 -14.23
C SER A 72 -2.90 -12.46 -15.12
N PRO A 73 -2.72 -12.34 -16.45
CA PRO A 73 -2.66 -13.50 -17.35
C PRO A 73 -1.47 -14.42 -17.05
N THR A 74 -0.36 -13.85 -16.58
CA THR A 74 0.85 -14.61 -16.23
C THR A 74 0.66 -15.45 -14.97
N LEU A 75 -0.18 -15.01 -14.04
CA LEU A 75 -0.48 -15.72 -12.79
C LEU A 75 -1.82 -16.46 -12.81
N ASP A 76 -2.58 -16.33 -13.92
CA ASP A 76 -3.93 -16.85 -14.14
C ASP A 76 -4.86 -16.63 -12.93
N GLN A 77 -4.92 -15.38 -12.46
CA GLN A 77 -5.72 -15.01 -11.30
C GLN A 77 -6.10 -13.52 -11.32
N TRP A 78 -7.19 -13.23 -10.61
CA TRP A 78 -7.59 -11.87 -10.25
C TRP A 78 -6.76 -11.28 -9.10
#